data_AF-A0A820J1D1-F1
#
_entry.id   AF-A0A820J1D1-F1
#
_cell.length_a   1.000
_cell.length_b   1.000
_cell.length_c   1.000
_cell.angle_alpha   90.00
_cell.angle_beta   90.00
_cell.angle_gamma   90.00
#
_symmetry.space_group_name_H-M   'P 1'
#
loop_
_entity.id
_entity.type
_entity.pdbx_description
1 polymer ?
#
loop_
_entity_poly.entity_id
_entity_poly.type
_entity_poly.pdbx_seq_one_letter_code
_entity_poly.pdbx_strand_id
1 'polypeptide(L)'
;QNQIPNYLSMNNKTFLRIIKNIIKNLQSISMNDIQKLALLMHQVATLRLKREITTIYLQSVTGTLMEPDNDLIEVDRRVWPIQVQSLMLTDKKAKSKTTTEANQNNQQAASEDLLHERLEEINSEIDLSQGELIQKKNSLLEFTYDMDDALEIYVQEHGTKPLEMEHQLEKAIVMYSYQTEILERKYLHEQPNQY
;
A
#
# COMPACT_ATOMS: atom_id res chain seq x y z
N GLN A 1 -15.19 -10.74 -2.71
CA GLN A 1 -16.16 -9.86 -3.39
C GLN A 1 -15.69 -8.43 -3.15
N ASN A 2 -15.22 -7.72 -4.17
CA ASN A 2 -14.81 -6.32 -4.03
C ASN A 2 -16.06 -5.46 -3.90
N GLN A 3 -16.33 -5.00 -2.68
CA GLN A 3 -17.42 -4.09 -2.39
C GLN A 3 -17.11 -2.72 -3.01
N ILE A 4 -18.03 -2.20 -3.83
CA ILE A 4 -17.90 -0.85 -4.41
C ILE A 4 -17.82 0.16 -3.26
N PRO A 5 -16.80 1.03 -3.20
CA PRO A 5 -16.72 2.07 -2.19
C PRO A 5 -17.97 2.95 -2.19
N ASN A 6 -18.48 3.32 -1.02
CA ASN A 6 -19.72 4.09 -0.90
C ASN A 6 -19.71 5.39 -1.70
N TYR A 7 -18.55 6.05 -1.84
CA TYR A 7 -18.41 7.28 -2.62
C TYR A 7 -18.47 7.09 -4.14
N LEU A 8 -18.27 5.85 -4.61
CA LEU A 8 -18.43 5.41 -6.00
C LEU A 8 -19.75 4.66 -6.23
N SER A 9 -20.61 4.55 -5.22
CA SER A 9 -21.92 3.90 -5.37
C SER A 9 -22.85 4.73 -6.25
N MET A 10 -23.67 4.07 -7.07
CA MET A 10 -24.74 4.73 -7.81
C MET A 10 -25.82 5.34 -6.91
N ASN A 11 -25.79 5.07 -5.60
CA ASN A 11 -26.67 5.73 -4.62
C ASN A 11 -26.06 7.04 -4.08
N ASN A 12 -24.78 7.33 -4.37
CA ASN A 12 -24.13 8.56 -3.93
C ASN A 12 -24.53 9.73 -4.82
N LYS A 13 -25.20 10.73 -4.25
CA LYS A 13 -25.71 11.90 -4.98
C LYS A 13 -24.60 12.74 -5.62
N THR A 14 -23.46 12.89 -4.95
CA THR A 14 -22.32 13.66 -5.44
C THR A 14 -21.70 12.97 -6.66
N PHE A 15 -21.50 11.66 -6.56
CA PHE A 15 -20.97 10.86 -7.66
C PHE A 15 -21.90 10.87 -8.88
N LEU A 16 -23.20 10.63 -8.66
CA LEU A 16 -24.20 10.69 -9.72
C LEU A 16 -24.21 12.04 -10.44
N ARG A 17 -24.03 13.14 -9.71
CA ARG A 17 -23.96 14.49 -10.30
C ARG A 17 -22.76 14.63 -11.23
N ILE A 18 -21.60 14.12 -10.83
CA ILE A 18 -20.38 14.18 -11.64
C ILE A 18 -20.51 13.29 -12.87
N ILE A 19 -20.97 12.04 -12.72
CA ILE A 19 -21.23 11.16 -13.86
C ILE A 19 -22.19 11.82 -14.85
N LYS A 20 -23.31 12.36 -14.37
CA LYS A 20 -24.30 13.04 -15.21
C LYS A 20 -23.71 14.24 -15.96
N ASN A 21 -22.78 14.96 -15.34
CA ASN A 21 -22.09 16.06 -15.99
C ASN A 21 -21.13 15.55 -17.08
N ILE A 22 -20.38 14.48 -16.81
CA ILE A 22 -19.48 13.84 -17.78
C ILE A 22 -20.28 13.36 -19.00
N ILE A 23 -21.37 12.63 -18.79
CA ILE A 23 -22.14 12.01 -19.89
C ILE A 23 -23.21 12.93 -20.50
N LYS A 24 -23.31 14.20 -20.07
CA LYS A 24 -24.46 15.08 -20.36
C LYS A 24 -24.80 15.19 -21.86
N ASN A 25 -23.80 15.02 -22.73
CA ASN A 25 -23.94 15.10 -24.18
C ASN A 25 -23.39 13.86 -24.91
N LEU A 26 -23.17 12.75 -24.20
CA LEU A 26 -22.54 11.54 -24.75
C LEU A 26 -23.60 10.47 -25.00
N GLN A 27 -23.62 9.93 -26.21
CA GLN A 27 -24.61 8.92 -26.60
C GLN A 27 -24.09 7.49 -26.41
N SER A 28 -22.77 7.31 -26.45
CA SER A 28 -22.13 5.99 -26.42
C SER A 28 -21.67 5.53 -25.04
N ILE A 29 -21.55 6.45 -24.07
CA ILE A 29 -20.97 6.18 -22.74
C ILE A 29 -22.07 6.08 -21.70
N SER A 30 -22.13 4.93 -21.01
CA SER A 30 -23.09 4.72 -19.92
C SER A 30 -22.54 5.19 -18.57
N MET A 31 -23.45 5.44 -17.61
CA MET A 31 -23.04 5.72 -16.21
C MET A 31 -22.19 4.58 -15.63
N ASN A 32 -22.49 3.33 -16.00
CA ASN A 32 -21.77 2.15 -15.54
C ASN A 32 -20.33 2.13 -16.07
N ASP A 33 -20.08 2.65 -17.27
CA ASP A 33 -18.72 2.76 -17.82
C ASP A 33 -17.87 3.73 -17.01
N ILE A 34 -18.43 4.89 -16.65
CA ILE A 34 -17.77 5.87 -15.79
C ILE A 34 -17.54 5.32 -14.38
N GLN A 35 -18.52 4.58 -13.81
CA GLN A 35 -18.34 3.93 -12.51
C GLN A 35 -17.21 2.89 -12.53
N LYS A 36 -17.13 2.07 -13.59
CA LYS A 36 -16.04 1.10 -13.75
C LYS A 36 -14.69 1.78 -13.88
N LEU A 37 -14.59 2.87 -14.65
CA LEU A 37 -13.36 3.66 -14.73
C LEU A 37 -12.95 4.20 -13.35
N ALA A 38 -13.87 4.81 -12.61
CA ALA A 38 -13.60 5.34 -11.28
C ALA A 38 -13.15 4.25 -10.29
N LEU A 39 -13.76 3.06 -10.39
CA LEU A 39 -13.36 1.89 -9.60
C LEU A 39 -11.95 1.44 -9.92
N LEU A 40 -11.59 1.34 -11.19
CA LEU A 40 -10.24 0.96 -11.63
C LEU A 40 -9.20 2.01 -11.17
N MET A 41 -9.49 3.30 -11.30
CA MET A 41 -8.63 4.38 -10.80
C MET A 41 -8.40 4.27 -9.28
N HIS A 42 -9.47 4.05 -8.53
CA HIS A 42 -9.39 3.85 -7.08
C HIS A 42 -8.60 2.60 -6.69
N GLN A 43 -8.80 1.50 -7.41
CA GLN A 43 -8.08 0.24 -7.18
C GLN A 43 -6.59 0.42 -7.43
N VAL A 44 -6.20 1.00 -8.56
CA VAL A 44 -4.79 1.28 -8.88
C VAL A 44 -4.16 2.16 -7.80
N ALA A 45 -4.83 3.22 -7.37
CA ALA A 45 -4.33 4.10 -6.31
C ALA A 45 -4.15 3.36 -4.98
N THR A 46 -5.15 2.56 -4.58
CA THR A 46 -5.09 1.77 -3.34
C THR A 46 -3.96 0.75 -3.37
N LEU A 47 -3.75 0.07 -4.51
CA LEU A 47 -2.66 -0.87 -4.67
C LEU A 47 -1.29 -0.20 -4.62
N ARG A 48 -1.15 1.01 -5.19
CA ARG A 48 0.09 1.79 -5.09
C ARG A 48 0.43 2.15 -3.65
N LEU A 49 -0.56 2.56 -2.84
CA LEU A 49 -0.37 2.83 -1.41
C LEU A 49 0.05 1.58 -0.64
N LYS A 50 -0.60 0.43 -0.91
CA LYS A 50 -0.22 -0.87 -0.33
C LYS A 50 1.20 -1.29 -0.70
N ARG A 51 1.60 -1.06 -1.95
CA ARG A 51 2.98 -1.32 -2.41
C ARG A 51 3.98 -0.46 -1.65
N GLU A 52 3.70 0.84 -1.48
CA GLU A 52 4.57 1.75 -0.74
C GLU A 52 4.78 1.27 0.69
N ILE A 53 3.71 0.96 1.42
CA ILE A 53 3.83 0.54 2.82
C ILE A 53 4.53 -0.82 2.96
N THR A 54 4.27 -1.75 2.04
CA THR A 54 4.93 -3.07 2.04
C THR A 54 6.42 -2.93 1.71
N THR A 55 6.79 -1.98 0.84
CA THR A 55 8.20 -1.65 0.57
C THR A 55 8.89 -1.11 1.82
N ILE A 56 8.23 -0.22 2.56
CA ILE A 56 8.74 0.32 3.83
C ILE A 56 8.92 -0.80 4.87
N TYR A 57 7.99 -1.74 4.96
CA TYR A 57 8.15 -2.91 5.81
C TYR A 57 9.37 -3.75 5.41
N LEU A 58 9.53 -4.05 4.12
CA LEU A 58 10.67 -4.81 3.61
C LEU A 58 12.00 -4.09 3.93
N GLN A 59 12.04 -2.78 3.72
CA GLN A 59 13.20 -1.97 4.05
C GLN A 59 13.51 -1.97 5.56
N SER A 60 12.48 -1.97 6.40
CA SER A 60 12.62 -2.06 7.86
C SER A 60 13.24 -3.39 8.29
N VAL A 61 12.73 -4.52 7.76
CA VAL A 61 13.21 -5.86 8.16
C VAL A 61 14.59 -6.20 7.57
N THR A 62 14.94 -5.62 6.42
CA THR A 62 16.27 -5.76 5.79
C THR A 62 17.29 -4.76 6.36
N GLY A 63 16.85 -3.80 7.18
CA GLY A 63 17.71 -2.77 7.76
C GLY A 63 18.15 -1.68 6.77
N THR A 64 17.43 -1.52 5.66
CA THR A 64 17.71 -0.57 4.57
C THR A 64 16.80 0.67 4.57
N LEU A 65 15.94 0.82 5.58
CA LEU A 65 14.95 1.93 5.65
C LEU A 65 15.58 3.32 5.78
N MET A 66 16.82 3.42 6.25
CA MET A 66 17.59 4.66 6.28
C MET A 66 18.96 4.44 5.65
N GLU A 67 19.32 5.28 4.67
CA GLU A 67 20.69 5.33 4.17
C GLU A 67 21.64 5.75 5.30
N PRO A 68 22.81 5.11 5.44
CA PRO A 68 23.75 5.41 6.50
C PRO A 68 24.43 6.76 6.22
N ASP A 69 23.88 7.85 6.73
CA ASP A 69 24.59 9.14 6.76
C ASP A 69 25.74 9.17 7.79
N ASN A 70 26.02 8.06 8.50
CA ASN A 70 27.11 8.01 9.47
C ASN A 70 27.70 6.60 9.65
N ASP A 71 29.01 6.50 9.42
CA ASP A 71 29.92 5.37 9.59
C ASP A 71 30.14 4.93 11.07
N LEU A 72 29.22 5.22 11.97
CA LEU A 72 29.41 4.96 13.39
C LEU A 72 28.47 3.85 13.88
N ILE A 73 29.09 2.68 14.02
CA ILE A 73 28.64 1.43 14.64
C ILE A 73 27.84 0.50 13.71
N GLU A 74 28.38 -0.70 13.52
CA GLU A 74 27.76 -1.86 12.86
C GLU A 74 26.68 -2.47 13.77
N VAL A 75 25.69 -1.66 14.17
CA VAL A 75 24.51 -2.16 14.87
C VAL A 75 23.58 -2.79 13.85
N ASP A 76 23.11 -4.01 14.11
CA ASP A 76 22.02 -4.61 13.35
C ASP A 76 20.79 -3.68 13.36
N ARG A 77 20.47 -3.11 12.19
CA ARG A 77 19.40 -2.12 11.99
C ARG A 77 18.06 -2.73 11.63
N ARG A 78 17.95 -4.06 11.67
CA ARG A 78 16.74 -4.77 11.28
C ARG A 78 15.69 -4.63 12.37
N VAL A 79 14.53 -4.10 11.99
CA VAL A 79 13.39 -3.89 12.88
C VAL A 79 12.17 -4.53 12.27
N TRP A 80 11.35 -5.18 13.09
CA TRP A 80 10.12 -5.83 12.65
C TRP A 80 8.91 -5.06 13.15
N PRO A 81 8.26 -4.27 12.28
CA PRO A 81 7.04 -3.57 12.65
C PRO A 81 5.97 -4.56 13.11
N ILE A 82 5.14 -4.13 14.06
CA ILE A 82 4.05 -4.94 14.61
C ILE A 82 3.09 -5.45 13.53
N GLN A 83 2.96 -4.72 12.42
CA GLN A 83 2.16 -5.10 11.26
C GLN A 83 2.76 -6.32 10.54
N VAL A 84 4.08 -6.36 10.36
CA VAL A 84 4.79 -7.52 9.79
C VAL A 84 4.68 -8.72 10.73
N GLN A 85 4.83 -8.50 12.04
CA GLN A 85 4.64 -9.56 13.03
C GLN A 85 3.21 -10.12 12.98
N SER A 86 2.21 -9.26 12.81
CA SER A 86 0.81 -9.65 12.67
C SER A 86 0.57 -10.47 11.39
N LEU A 87 1.14 -10.04 10.26
CA LEU A 87 1.11 -10.79 8.99
C LEU A 87 1.73 -12.19 9.14
N MET A 88 2.90 -12.28 9.80
CA MET A 88 3.54 -13.56 10.11
C MET A 88 2.65 -14.46 10.98
N LEU A 89 1.98 -13.91 11.98
CA LEU A 89 1.10 -14.67 12.87
C LEU A 89 -0.16 -15.17 12.16
N THR A 90 -0.68 -14.42 11.17
CA THR A 90 -1.78 -14.89 10.33
C THR A 90 -1.35 -15.99 9.38
N ASP A 91 -0.16 -15.91 8.78
CA ASP A 91 0.31 -16.93 7.84
C ASP A 91 0.81 -18.20 8.54
N LYS A 92 1.40 -18.10 9.74
CA LYS A 92 1.71 -19.26 10.57
C LYS A 92 0.46 -20.00 11.05
N LYS A 93 -0.68 -19.31 11.21
CA LYS A 93 -1.98 -19.96 11.47
C LYS A 93 -2.52 -20.69 10.24
N ALA A 94 -2.24 -20.20 9.03
CA ALA A 94 -2.56 -20.89 7.78
C ALA A 94 -1.63 -22.10 7.53
N LYS A 95 -0.37 -22.04 7.98
CA LYS A 95 0.64 -23.11 7.90
C LYS A 95 0.91 -23.72 9.29
N SER A 96 -0.10 -24.29 9.94
CA SER A 96 0.10 -24.91 11.27
C SER A 96 0.92 -26.20 11.19
N LYS A 97 2.17 -26.16 11.66
CA LYS A 97 2.72 -27.03 12.72
C LYS A 97 4.24 -26.81 12.84
N THR A 98 4.70 -26.83 14.09
CA THR A 98 6.10 -26.92 14.56
C THR A 98 7.05 -25.79 14.17
N THR A 99 7.31 -24.88 15.12
CA THR A 99 8.69 -24.59 15.52
C THR A 99 8.72 -23.81 16.83
N THR A 100 9.28 -24.48 17.84
CA THR A 100 9.88 -23.95 19.06
C THR A 100 10.84 -22.80 18.72
N GLU A 101 11.18 -21.96 19.70
CA GLU A 101 11.97 -20.72 19.70
C GLU A 101 13.39 -20.77 19.06
N ALA A 102 13.71 -21.79 18.25
CA ALA A 102 14.92 -21.86 17.46
C ALA A 102 14.82 -20.98 16.20
N ASN A 103 15.71 -19.98 16.15
CA ASN A 103 16.14 -19.16 15.02
C ASN A 103 15.27 -17.94 14.65
N GLN A 104 15.51 -16.83 15.35
CA GLN A 104 15.16 -15.47 14.87
C GLN A 104 15.65 -15.23 13.43
N ASN A 105 16.83 -15.74 13.05
CA ASN A 105 17.34 -15.65 11.67
C ASN A 105 16.46 -16.38 10.64
N ASN A 106 15.87 -17.53 11.00
CA ASN A 106 14.97 -18.26 10.10
C ASN A 106 13.62 -17.55 9.98
N GLN A 107 13.16 -16.93 11.06
CA GLN A 107 11.95 -16.13 11.05
C GLN A 107 12.14 -14.83 10.24
N GLN A 108 13.36 -14.30 10.19
CA GLN A 108 13.69 -13.15 9.37
C GLN A 108 13.65 -13.44 7.88
N ALA A 109 14.38 -14.47 7.43
CA ALA A 109 14.37 -14.88 6.04
C ALA A 109 12.93 -15.17 5.57
N ALA A 110 12.14 -15.88 6.39
CA ALA A 110 10.73 -16.13 6.10
C ALA A 110 9.88 -14.84 6.01
N SER A 111 10.23 -13.79 6.76
CA SER A 111 9.51 -12.51 6.72
C SER A 111 9.88 -11.71 5.47
N GLU A 112 11.16 -11.70 5.10
CA GLU A 112 11.65 -11.10 3.85
C GLU A 112 11.02 -11.79 2.64
N ASP A 113 11.04 -13.13 2.60
CA ASP A 113 10.43 -13.92 1.53
C ASP A 113 8.95 -13.61 1.37
N LEU A 114 8.19 -13.54 2.48
CA LEU A 114 6.77 -13.18 2.42
C LEU A 114 6.55 -11.76 1.89
N LEU A 115 7.34 -10.79 2.37
CA LEU A 115 7.20 -9.41 1.92
C LEU A 115 7.56 -9.26 0.44
N HIS A 116 8.53 -10.03 -0.05
CA HIS A 116 8.85 -10.14 -1.48
C HIS A 116 7.70 -10.75 -2.27
N GLU A 117 7.18 -11.91 -1.87
CA GLU A 117 6.02 -12.55 -2.50
C GLU A 117 4.83 -11.58 -2.55
N ARG A 118 4.55 -10.89 -1.44
CA ARG A 118 3.47 -9.92 -1.36
C ARG A 118 3.67 -8.71 -2.27
N LEU A 119 4.90 -8.21 -2.39
CA LEU A 119 5.22 -7.13 -3.33
C LEU A 119 5.05 -7.57 -4.78
N GLU A 120 5.45 -8.80 -5.12
CA GLU A 120 5.25 -9.37 -6.45
C GLU A 120 3.76 -9.50 -6.80
N GLU A 121 2.95 -10.02 -5.87
CA GLU A 121 1.49 -10.07 -6.01
C GLU A 121 0.90 -8.68 -6.25
N ILE A 122 1.25 -7.69 -5.41
CA ILE A 122 0.76 -6.33 -5.54
C ILE A 122 1.18 -5.71 -6.89
N ASN A 123 2.43 -5.92 -7.33
CA ASN A 123 2.89 -5.41 -8.61
C ASN A 123 2.11 -6.04 -9.78
N SER A 124 1.88 -7.35 -9.74
CA SER A 124 1.05 -8.05 -10.73
C SER A 124 -0.39 -7.51 -10.77
N GLU A 125 -1.00 -7.28 -9.60
CA GLU A 125 -2.34 -6.68 -9.49
C GLU A 125 -2.37 -5.24 -10.02
N ILE A 126 -1.31 -4.45 -9.79
CA ILE A 126 -1.18 -3.09 -10.33
C ILE A 126 -1.12 -3.12 -11.85
N ASP A 127 -0.27 -3.97 -12.43
CA ASP A 127 -0.08 -4.07 -13.88
C ASP A 127 -1.37 -4.51 -14.58
N LEU A 128 -2.05 -5.50 -14.00
CA LEU A 128 -3.36 -5.96 -14.48
C LEU A 128 -4.40 -4.85 -14.42
N SER A 129 -4.54 -4.17 -13.27
CA SER A 129 -5.53 -3.10 -13.09
C SER A 129 -5.24 -1.88 -13.98
N GLN A 130 -3.96 -1.54 -14.19
CA GLN A 130 -3.56 -0.49 -15.11
C GLN A 130 -3.84 -0.87 -16.57
N GLY A 131 -3.57 -2.13 -16.96
CA GLY A 131 -3.92 -2.65 -18.28
C GLY A 131 -5.43 -2.56 -18.55
N GLU A 132 -6.25 -2.99 -17.59
CA GLU A 132 -7.72 -2.87 -17.67
C GLU A 132 -8.17 -1.41 -17.76
N LEU A 133 -7.57 -0.50 -16.98
CA LEU A 133 -7.87 0.93 -17.01
C LEU A 133 -7.57 1.52 -18.38
N ILE A 134 -6.39 1.24 -18.95
CA ILE A 134 -5.98 1.74 -20.28
C ILE A 134 -6.92 1.21 -21.36
N GLN A 135 -7.20 -0.10 -21.36
CA GLN A 135 -8.13 -0.71 -22.32
C GLN A 135 -9.52 -0.08 -22.20
N LYS A 136 -9.99 0.17 -20.98
CA LYS A 136 -11.29 0.78 -20.75
C LYS A 136 -11.33 2.22 -21.25
N LYS A 137 -10.32 3.04 -20.95
CA LYS A 137 -10.21 4.42 -21.47
C LYS A 137 -10.23 4.42 -23.01
N ASN A 138 -9.42 3.57 -23.64
CA ASN A 138 -9.35 3.47 -25.10
C ASN A 138 -10.65 2.96 -25.75
N SER A 139 -11.47 2.19 -25.03
CA SER A 139 -12.77 1.73 -25.53
C SER A 139 -13.85 2.82 -25.58
N LEU A 140 -13.65 3.93 -24.87
CA LEU A 140 -14.61 5.03 -24.79
C LEU A 140 -14.21 6.16 -25.74
N LEU A 141 -14.63 6.07 -27.00
CA LEU A 141 -14.22 6.99 -28.08
C LEU A 141 -14.52 8.47 -27.82
N GLU A 142 -15.54 8.78 -27.01
CA GLU A 142 -15.93 10.15 -26.66
C GLU A 142 -15.36 10.63 -25.31
N PHE A 143 -14.54 9.80 -24.64
CA PHE A 143 -13.98 10.12 -23.34
C PHE A 143 -12.75 11.02 -23.50
N THR A 144 -12.92 12.29 -23.18
CA THR A 144 -11.87 13.29 -23.34
C THR A 144 -10.94 13.35 -22.14
N TYR A 145 -9.78 13.97 -22.32
CA TYR A 145 -8.83 14.26 -21.24
C TYR A 145 -9.48 15.04 -20.09
N ASP A 146 -10.28 16.07 -20.38
CA ASP A 146 -10.97 16.86 -19.33
C ASP A 146 -11.95 16.01 -18.49
N MET A 147 -12.55 14.98 -19.09
CA MET A 147 -13.43 14.04 -18.37
C MET A 147 -12.63 13.09 -17.48
N ASP A 148 -11.46 12.66 -17.97
CA ASP A 148 -10.51 11.86 -17.21
C ASP A 148 -10.02 12.62 -15.97
N ASP A 149 -9.56 13.87 -16.15
CA ASP A 149 -9.11 14.75 -15.07
C ASP A 149 -10.23 15.01 -14.05
N ALA A 150 -11.45 15.29 -14.51
CA ALA A 150 -12.59 15.50 -13.61
C ALA A 150 -12.91 14.25 -12.76
N LEU A 151 -12.76 13.06 -13.36
CA LEU A 151 -12.97 11.79 -12.67
C LEU A 151 -11.81 11.47 -11.72
N GLU A 152 -10.57 11.73 -12.13
CA GLU A 152 -9.37 11.55 -11.32
C GLU A 152 -9.42 12.41 -10.07
N ILE A 153 -9.71 13.71 -10.22
CA ILE A 153 -9.85 14.65 -9.10
C ILE A 153 -10.94 14.17 -8.13
N TYR A 154 -12.07 13.70 -8.65
CA TYR A 154 -13.14 13.18 -7.79
C TYR A 154 -12.71 11.94 -7.00
N VAL A 155 -12.08 10.97 -7.67
CA VAL A 155 -11.57 9.74 -7.04
C VAL A 155 -10.49 10.07 -6.02
N GLN A 156 -9.64 11.05 -6.32
CA GLN A 156 -8.59 11.50 -5.42
C GLN A 156 -9.17 12.11 -4.14
N GLU A 157 -10.01 13.14 -4.26
CA GLU A 157 -10.53 13.88 -3.10
C GLU A 157 -11.44 13.05 -2.20
N HIS A 158 -12.24 12.14 -2.78
CA HIS A 158 -13.22 11.36 -2.01
C HIS A 158 -12.79 9.93 -1.71
N GLY A 159 -11.73 9.45 -2.34
CA GLY A 159 -11.28 8.06 -2.27
C GLY A 159 -9.84 7.92 -1.80
N THR A 160 -8.88 8.44 -2.57
CA THR A 160 -7.45 8.16 -2.33
C THR A 160 -6.88 8.99 -1.20
N LYS A 161 -7.24 10.28 -1.10
CA LYS A 161 -6.69 11.19 -0.09
C LYS A 161 -6.97 10.78 1.36
N PRO A 162 -8.19 10.32 1.74
CA PRO A 162 -8.40 9.73 3.06
C PRO A 162 -7.52 8.51 3.32
N LEU A 163 -7.36 7.63 2.33
CA LEU A 163 -6.49 6.46 2.45
C LEU A 163 -5.02 6.86 2.57
N GLU A 164 -4.57 7.85 1.79
CA GLU A 164 -3.21 8.41 1.87
C GLU A 164 -2.92 8.89 3.29
N MET A 165 -3.84 9.59 3.94
CA MET A 165 -3.65 10.04 5.33
C MET A 165 -3.45 8.86 6.30
N GLU A 166 -4.26 7.80 6.18
CA GLU A 166 -4.10 6.58 6.98
C GLU A 166 -2.74 5.90 6.73
N HIS A 167 -2.34 5.80 5.46
CA HIS A 167 -1.04 5.21 5.08
C HIS A 167 0.15 6.07 5.54
N GLN A 168 0.02 7.40 5.53
CA GLN A 168 1.06 8.30 6.06
C GLN A 168 1.23 8.13 7.57
N LEU A 169 0.13 7.98 8.32
CA LEU A 169 0.20 7.69 9.74
C LEU A 169 0.90 6.35 9.99
N GLU A 170 0.56 5.32 9.21
CA GLU A 170 1.18 4.02 9.34
C GLU A 170 2.69 4.05 9.04
N LYS A 171 3.08 4.73 7.96
CA LYS A 171 4.46 5.00 7.62
C LYS A 171 5.20 5.70 8.76
N ALA A 172 4.59 6.73 9.35
CA ALA A 172 5.18 7.45 10.48
C ALA A 172 5.40 6.54 11.70
N ILE A 173 4.46 5.65 12.01
CA ILE A 173 4.58 4.67 13.10
C ILE A 173 5.75 3.70 12.85
N VAL A 174 5.89 3.19 11.63
CA VAL A 174 6.99 2.31 11.26
C VAL A 174 8.33 3.02 11.40
N MET A 175 8.43 4.24 10.87
CA MET A 175 9.65 5.05 10.95
C MET A 175 10.04 5.37 12.39
N TYR A 176 9.07 5.76 13.22
CA TYR A 176 9.29 6.03 14.64
C TYR A 176 9.79 4.78 15.39
N SER A 177 9.15 3.63 15.15
CA SER A 177 9.55 2.35 15.77
C SER A 177 10.96 1.95 15.34
N TYR A 178 11.27 2.12 14.05
CA TYR A 178 12.60 1.84 13.50
C TYR A 178 13.70 2.69 14.16
N GLN A 179 13.47 4.00 14.27
CA GLN A 179 14.42 4.93 14.89
C GLN A 179 14.63 4.66 16.38
N THR A 180 13.54 4.41 17.11
CA THR A 180 13.59 4.15 18.55
C THR A 180 14.41 2.89 18.85
N GLU A 181 14.13 1.80 18.13
CA GLU A 181 14.85 0.53 18.30
C GLU A 181 16.35 0.68 17.97
N ILE A 182 16.69 1.40 16.90
CA ILE A 182 18.09 1.67 16.56
C ILE A 182 18.77 2.49 17.65
N LEU A 183 18.10 3.51 18.18
CA LEU A 183 18.64 4.35 19.25
C LEU A 183 18.87 3.53 20.53
N GLU A 184 17.92 2.68 20.91
CA GLU A 184 18.04 1.80 22.07
C GLU A 184 19.21 0.81 21.91
N ARG A 185 19.34 0.17 20.73
CA ARG A 185 20.46 -0.74 20.46
C ARG A 185 21.81 -0.02 20.48
N LYS A 186 21.90 1.20 19.93
CA LYS A 186 23.11 2.03 20.01
C LYS A 186 23.44 2.38 21.46
N TYR A 187 22.44 2.83 22.23
CA TYR A 187 22.63 3.15 23.65
C TYR A 187 23.13 1.93 24.44
N LEU A 188 22.56 0.75 24.22
CA LEU A 188 23.01 -0.50 24.86
C LEU A 188 24.44 -0.89 24.46
N HIS A 189 24.83 -0.66 23.21
CA HIS A 189 26.19 -0.93 22.74
C HIS A 189 27.22 0.04 23.34
N GLU A 190 26.84 1.29 23.57
CA GLU A 190 27.69 2.33 24.15
C GLU A 190 27.72 2.31 25.69
N GLN A 191 26.94 1.43 26.35
CA GLN A 191 26.98 1.35 27.81
C GLN A 191 28.38 0.92 28.27
N PRO A 192 29.03 1.68 29.16
CA PRO A 192 30.32 1.29 29.70
C PRO A 192 30.16 -0.05 30.42
N ASN A 193 31.00 -1.03 30.06
CA ASN A 193 31.11 -2.29 30.80
C ASN A 193 31.24 -1.96 32.28
N GLN A 194 30.23 -2.28 33.08
CA GLN A 194 30.33 -2.27 34.53
C GLN A 194 31.29 -3.41 34.93
N TYR A 195 32.58 -3.09 35.00
CA TYR A 195 33.62 -3.92 35.62
C TYR A 195 33.61 -3.73 37.13
#